data_AF-A0A0N4U0N9-F1
#
_entry.id   AF-A0A0N4U0N9-F1
#
_cell.length_a   1.000
_cell.length_b   1.000
_cell.length_c   1.000
_cell.angle_alpha   90.00
_cell.angle_beta   90.00
_cell.angle_gamma   90.00
#
_symmetry.space_group_name_H-M   'P 1'
#
loop_
_entity.id
_entity.type
_entity.pdbx_description
1 polymer ?
#
loop_
_entity_poly.entity_id
_entity_poly.type
_entity_poly.pdbx_seq_one_letter_code
_entity_poly.pdbx_strand_id
1 'polypeptide(L)'
;SFAFRILKQVTEATDNHLPIWAILVAGSNEWDNYRHQADLCRAYHLLKDHGVRPENIITMMFDDIANNTNNPYPGKIFNEPNGPDVYAGVPIDYKGKDVNPANFLAIITGNKSAVSGGNGRVLESNATENVFINFVDHGSTGLIAFPHGITAKDLNNALKEMFDNQMYRNLVFYMEACESGSMFENILQNDTNVYVVTAANASESSYAYYCDNNMDLPCLGDLFSVMWMEDTETSLYQQFKIVKKETNLSHVMHYGDQKISQEPVGEYQGWMNPHQLRKKKVRIVQFFIKRLYLNQFMNDFILTLDSSSADRLLKKNSFPIIDFDCHDTVVKAFHEYCFNFGAVSSHLQLYNCIICIIV
;
A
#
# COMPACT_ATOMS: atom_id res chain seq x y z
N SER A 1 39.69 -15.02 8.37
CA SER A 1 39.68 -14.17 9.59
C SER A 1 39.01 -12.82 9.34
N PHE A 2 39.45 -12.02 8.36
CA PHE A 2 38.84 -10.71 8.05
C PHE A 2 37.40 -10.79 7.48
N ALA A 3 37.13 -11.74 6.56
CA ALA A 3 35.79 -11.96 6.01
C ALA A 3 34.76 -12.42 7.07
N PHE A 4 35.18 -13.22 8.06
CA PHE A 4 34.34 -13.64 9.18
C PHE A 4 34.04 -12.48 10.15
N ARG A 5 34.99 -11.54 10.32
CA ARG A 5 34.78 -10.32 11.11
C ARG A 5 33.81 -9.34 10.46
N ILE A 6 33.87 -9.19 9.13
CA ILE A 6 32.91 -8.37 8.37
C ILE A 6 31.53 -8.99 8.40
N LEU A 7 31.40 -10.31 8.20
CA LEU A 7 30.12 -11.01 8.34
C LEU A 7 29.53 -10.82 9.74
N LYS A 8 30.35 -10.93 10.80
CA LYS A 8 29.88 -10.73 12.19
C LYS A 8 29.45 -9.28 12.48
N GLN A 9 30.20 -8.28 11.98
CA GLN A 9 29.82 -6.86 12.11
C GLN A 9 28.56 -6.49 11.30
N VAL A 10 28.36 -7.11 10.14
CA VAL A 10 27.15 -6.89 9.33
C VAL A 10 25.93 -7.58 9.95
N THR A 11 26.10 -8.75 10.60
CA THR A 11 25.01 -9.40 11.35
C THR A 11 24.72 -8.75 12.71
N GLU A 12 25.71 -8.15 13.37
CA GLU A 12 25.50 -7.42 14.64
C GLU A 12 24.80 -6.06 14.42
N ALA A 13 24.94 -5.45 13.24
CA ALA A 13 24.26 -4.19 12.92
C ALA A 13 22.75 -4.35 12.66
N THR A 14 22.28 -5.56 12.31
CA THR A 14 20.84 -5.83 12.10
C THR A 14 20.08 -6.13 13.39
N ASP A 15 20.78 -6.38 14.50
CA ASP A 15 20.19 -6.86 15.77
C ASP A 15 19.85 -5.72 16.76
N ASN A 16 20.04 -4.46 16.37
CA ASN A 16 19.80 -3.29 17.22
C ASN A 16 18.43 -2.64 17.02
N HIS A 17 17.59 -3.17 16.14
CA HIS A 17 16.25 -2.65 15.91
C HIS A 17 15.26 -3.33 16.86
N LEU A 18 14.35 -2.55 17.44
CA LEU A 18 13.37 -3.07 18.38
C LEU A 18 12.43 -4.09 17.70
N PRO A 19 11.98 -5.13 18.40
CA PRO A 19 11.03 -6.07 17.82
C PRO A 19 9.76 -5.36 17.34
N ILE A 20 9.32 -5.73 16.14
CA ILE A 20 8.11 -5.21 15.50
C ILE A 20 7.08 -6.32 15.51
N TRP A 21 5.87 -6.00 15.95
CA TRP A 21 4.67 -6.80 15.74
C TRP A 21 3.80 -6.18 14.67
N ALA A 22 3.18 -7.01 13.85
CA ALA A 22 2.28 -6.56 12.81
C ALA A 22 0.97 -7.34 12.76
N ILE A 23 -0.12 -6.64 12.48
CA ILE A 23 -1.44 -7.23 12.24
C ILE A 23 -1.92 -6.71 10.88
N LEU A 24 -2.13 -7.63 9.93
CA LEU A 24 -2.59 -7.32 8.58
C LEU A 24 -3.99 -7.90 8.38
N VAL A 25 -4.94 -7.07 7.95
CA VAL A 25 -6.35 -7.46 7.83
C VAL A 25 -6.93 -7.02 6.49
N ALA A 26 -7.49 -7.98 5.75
CA ALA A 26 -8.41 -7.73 4.65
C ALA A 26 -9.83 -8.06 5.14
N GLY A 27 -10.68 -7.05 5.27
CA GLY A 27 -12.02 -7.21 5.87
C GLY A 27 -13.06 -7.86 4.95
N SER A 28 -12.87 -7.77 3.63
CA SER A 28 -13.81 -8.29 2.63
C SER A 28 -13.48 -9.70 2.13
N ASN A 29 -14.46 -10.24 1.43
CA ASN A 29 -14.40 -11.44 0.62
C ASN A 29 -14.95 -11.16 -0.79
N GLU A 30 -15.11 -12.22 -1.58
CA GLU A 30 -15.66 -12.25 -2.94
C GLU A 30 -14.74 -11.64 -4.01
N TRP A 31 -14.95 -12.13 -5.24
CA TRP A 31 -14.07 -11.88 -6.39
C TRP A 31 -13.88 -10.38 -6.68
N ASP A 32 -14.94 -9.59 -6.61
CA ASP A 32 -14.89 -8.16 -6.92
C ASP A 32 -14.07 -7.34 -5.89
N ASN A 33 -13.78 -7.92 -4.72
CA ASN A 33 -12.92 -7.32 -3.70
C ASN A 33 -11.50 -7.93 -3.69
N TYR A 34 -11.06 -8.52 -4.80
CA TYR A 34 -9.71 -9.03 -5.04
C TYR A 34 -8.60 -8.16 -4.40
N ARG A 35 -8.67 -6.85 -4.67
CA ARG A 35 -7.71 -5.82 -4.26
C ARG A 35 -7.37 -5.83 -2.77
N HIS A 36 -8.34 -6.04 -1.87
CA HIS A 36 -8.09 -5.94 -0.44
C HIS A 36 -7.20 -7.09 0.07
N GLN A 37 -7.42 -8.32 -0.44
CA GLN A 37 -6.57 -9.46 -0.09
C GLN A 37 -5.21 -9.39 -0.81
N ALA A 38 -5.16 -8.83 -2.02
CA ALA A 38 -3.91 -8.57 -2.73
C ALA A 38 -3.02 -7.54 -2.01
N ASP A 39 -3.62 -6.48 -1.46
CA ASP A 39 -2.93 -5.48 -0.65
C ASP A 39 -2.33 -6.12 0.61
N LEU A 40 -3.11 -6.91 1.36
CA LEU A 40 -2.61 -7.65 2.53
C LEU A 40 -1.45 -8.57 2.18
N CYS A 41 -1.59 -9.32 1.10
CA CYS A 41 -0.57 -10.24 0.61
C CYS A 41 0.75 -9.51 0.30
N ARG A 42 0.66 -8.38 -0.41
CA ARG A 42 1.84 -7.53 -0.68
C ARG A 42 2.44 -6.95 0.59
N ALA A 43 1.61 -6.47 1.52
CA ALA A 43 2.07 -5.92 2.80
C ALA A 43 2.84 -6.97 3.61
N TYR A 44 2.37 -8.23 3.67
CA TYR A 44 3.10 -9.31 4.34
C TYR A 44 4.50 -9.50 3.76
N HIS A 45 4.60 -9.58 2.42
CA HIS A 45 5.88 -9.75 1.76
C HIS A 45 6.82 -8.58 2.02
N LEU A 46 6.32 -7.34 1.98
CA LEU A 46 7.09 -6.14 2.29
C LEU A 46 7.67 -6.20 3.71
N LEU A 47 6.82 -6.47 4.72
CA LEU A 47 7.27 -6.56 6.12
C LEU A 47 8.31 -7.66 6.32
N LYS A 48 8.05 -8.85 5.78
CA LYS A 48 8.96 -10.00 5.86
C LYS A 48 10.31 -9.69 5.20
N ASP A 49 10.27 -9.09 4.01
CA ASP A 49 11.46 -8.73 3.25
C ASP A 49 12.30 -7.67 3.97
N HIS A 50 11.66 -6.81 4.75
CA HIS A 50 12.29 -5.82 5.61
C HIS A 50 12.65 -6.36 7.01
N GLY A 51 12.59 -7.68 7.20
CA GLY A 51 13.10 -8.33 8.41
C GLY A 51 12.12 -8.38 9.59
N VAL A 52 10.85 -7.99 9.41
CA VAL A 52 9.82 -8.31 10.40
C VAL A 52 9.66 -9.82 10.44
N ARG A 53 9.84 -10.40 11.62
CA ARG A 53 9.82 -11.85 11.80
C ARG A 53 8.42 -12.40 11.49
N PRO A 54 8.26 -13.46 10.66
CA PRO A 54 6.95 -14.02 10.34
C PRO A 54 6.11 -14.39 11.57
N GLU A 55 6.73 -14.89 12.64
CA GLU A 55 6.07 -15.20 13.91
C GLU A 55 5.50 -13.98 14.65
N ASN A 56 5.88 -12.77 14.26
CA ASN A 56 5.35 -11.51 14.78
C ASN A 56 4.31 -10.87 13.84
N ILE A 57 4.02 -11.46 12.68
CA ILE A 57 3.00 -10.97 11.74
C ILE A 57 1.76 -11.87 11.86
N ILE A 58 0.62 -11.26 12.18
CA ILE A 58 -0.68 -11.92 12.25
C ILE A 58 -1.51 -11.48 11.06
N THR A 59 -2.10 -12.42 10.32
CA THR A 59 -2.88 -12.14 9.11
C THR A 59 -4.33 -12.59 9.24
N MET A 60 -5.25 -11.77 8.75
CA MET A 60 -6.67 -12.09 8.62
C MET A 60 -7.12 -11.79 7.19
N MET A 61 -7.47 -12.81 6.42
CA MET A 61 -8.08 -12.64 5.09
C MET A 61 -9.00 -13.81 4.75
N PHE A 62 -10.04 -13.56 3.97
CA PHE A 62 -11.07 -14.57 3.74
C PHE A 62 -10.56 -15.80 2.98
N ASP A 63 -9.50 -15.64 2.18
CA ASP A 63 -8.79 -16.70 1.44
C ASP A 63 -9.64 -17.36 0.33
N ASP A 64 -10.42 -16.55 -0.39
CA ASP A 64 -11.33 -16.96 -1.46
C ASP A 64 -10.97 -16.40 -2.85
N ILE A 65 -9.80 -15.78 -2.99
CA ILE A 65 -9.32 -15.15 -4.23
C ILE A 65 -8.40 -16.08 -5.03
N ALA A 66 -7.34 -16.62 -4.40
CA ALA A 66 -6.32 -17.40 -5.10
C ALA A 66 -6.91 -18.61 -5.85
N ASN A 67 -7.90 -19.28 -5.25
CA ASN A 67 -8.56 -20.45 -5.84
C ASN A 67 -10.01 -20.17 -6.27
N ASN A 68 -10.38 -18.91 -6.48
CA ASN A 68 -11.70 -18.55 -6.99
C ASN A 68 -11.93 -19.19 -8.38
N THR A 69 -13.15 -19.62 -8.69
CA THR A 69 -13.49 -20.19 -10.00
C THR A 69 -13.33 -19.18 -11.14
N ASN A 70 -13.42 -17.89 -10.83
CA ASN A 70 -13.21 -16.81 -11.80
C ASN A 70 -11.73 -16.47 -12.00
N ASN A 71 -10.80 -17.02 -11.20
CA ASN A 71 -9.39 -16.66 -11.28
C ASN A 71 -8.71 -17.38 -12.47
N PRO A 72 -8.30 -16.66 -13.54
CA PRO A 72 -7.58 -17.27 -14.67
C PRO A 72 -6.17 -17.75 -14.31
N TYR A 73 -5.66 -17.40 -13.12
CA TYR A 73 -4.37 -17.84 -12.58
C TYR A 73 -4.54 -18.57 -11.23
N PRO A 74 -5.04 -19.81 -11.23
CA PRO A 74 -5.30 -20.54 -9.99
C PRO A 74 -4.07 -20.63 -9.08
N GLY A 75 -4.29 -20.37 -7.79
CA GLY A 75 -3.28 -20.37 -6.74
C GLY A 75 -2.41 -19.11 -6.68
N LYS A 76 -2.74 -18.03 -7.42
CA LYS A 76 -1.96 -16.78 -7.45
C LYS A 76 -2.81 -15.55 -7.17
N ILE A 77 -2.18 -14.54 -6.56
CA ILE A 77 -2.73 -13.19 -6.39
C ILE A 77 -1.68 -12.16 -6.84
N PHE A 78 -2.09 -11.06 -7.46
CA PHE A 78 -1.20 -10.00 -7.97
C PHE A 78 -1.63 -8.64 -7.43
N ASN A 79 -0.69 -7.78 -7.02
CA ASN A 79 -1.01 -6.42 -6.55
C ASN A 79 -0.45 -5.32 -7.47
N GLU A 80 -0.09 -5.68 -8.69
CA GLU A 80 0.26 -4.76 -9.77
C GLU A 80 0.10 -5.49 -11.12
N PRO A 81 -0.20 -4.78 -12.23
CA PRO A 81 -0.35 -5.39 -13.53
C PRO A 81 0.92 -6.13 -13.95
N ASN A 82 0.78 -7.40 -14.31
CA ASN A 82 1.88 -8.30 -14.68
C ASN A 82 2.99 -8.43 -13.60
N GLY A 83 2.61 -8.18 -12.35
CA GLY A 83 3.49 -8.28 -11.18
C GLY A 83 3.84 -9.71 -10.77
N PRO A 84 4.65 -9.86 -9.72
CA PRO A 84 4.87 -11.16 -9.09
C PRO A 84 3.60 -11.65 -8.38
N ASP A 85 3.51 -12.96 -8.19
CA ASP A 85 2.54 -13.55 -7.27
C ASP A 85 2.86 -13.12 -5.83
N VAL A 86 1.89 -12.53 -5.16
CA VAL A 86 1.98 -12.09 -3.76
C VAL A 86 1.28 -13.04 -2.79
N TYR A 87 0.62 -14.10 -3.27
CA TYR A 87 -0.06 -15.06 -2.39
C TYR A 87 0.90 -16.11 -1.81
N ALA A 88 1.85 -16.57 -2.63
CA ALA A 88 2.73 -17.66 -2.26
C ALA A 88 3.55 -17.38 -0.99
N GLY A 89 3.26 -18.14 0.07
CA GLY A 89 4.02 -18.11 1.33
C GLY A 89 3.51 -17.11 2.37
N VAL A 90 2.34 -16.51 2.14
CA VAL A 90 1.57 -15.78 3.16
C VAL A 90 0.94 -16.79 4.15
N PRO A 91 1.33 -16.79 5.44
CA PRO A 91 0.60 -17.52 6.48
C PRO A 91 -0.78 -16.87 6.63
N ILE A 92 -1.82 -17.68 6.88
CA ILE A 92 -3.19 -17.19 7.06
C ILE A 92 -3.66 -17.65 8.42
N ASP A 93 -3.57 -16.75 9.41
CA ASP A 93 -3.88 -17.11 10.81
C ASP A 93 -5.39 -17.25 11.04
N TYR A 94 -6.18 -16.40 10.39
CA TYR A 94 -7.64 -16.40 10.42
C TYR A 94 -8.18 -16.31 8.98
N LYS A 95 -9.09 -17.23 8.63
CA LYS A 95 -9.65 -17.36 7.28
C LYS A 95 -11.15 -17.60 7.25
N GLY A 96 -11.78 -17.29 6.12
CA GLY A 96 -13.23 -17.41 5.93
C GLY A 96 -14.00 -16.73 7.07
N LYS A 97 -14.93 -17.45 7.70
CA LYS A 97 -15.74 -16.95 8.82
C LYS A 97 -14.95 -16.50 10.06
N ASP A 98 -13.69 -16.92 10.19
CA ASP A 98 -12.83 -16.52 11.31
C ASP A 98 -12.30 -15.09 11.11
N VAL A 99 -12.50 -14.49 9.94
CA VAL A 99 -12.33 -13.06 9.67
C VAL A 99 -13.60 -12.33 10.11
N ASN A 100 -13.63 -11.94 11.39
CA ASN A 100 -14.78 -11.27 11.99
C ASN A 100 -14.34 -10.25 13.07
N PRO A 101 -15.24 -9.33 13.47
CA PRO A 101 -14.95 -8.32 14.48
C PRO A 101 -14.40 -8.84 15.79
N ALA A 102 -15.03 -9.89 16.33
CA ALA A 102 -14.71 -10.40 17.66
C ALA A 102 -13.27 -10.92 17.69
N ASN A 103 -12.88 -11.67 16.65
CA ASN A 103 -11.50 -12.12 16.50
C ASN A 103 -10.55 -10.95 16.31
N PHE A 104 -10.84 -9.98 15.43
CA PHE A 104 -9.93 -8.84 15.23
C PHE A 104 -9.70 -8.05 16.52
N LEU A 105 -10.77 -7.69 17.24
CA LEU A 105 -10.67 -6.99 18.51
C LEU A 105 -9.91 -7.83 19.56
N ALA A 106 -10.14 -9.14 19.63
CA ALA A 106 -9.41 -10.02 20.54
C ALA A 106 -7.93 -10.20 20.17
N ILE A 107 -7.59 -10.15 18.87
CA ILE A 107 -6.21 -10.23 18.39
C ILE A 107 -5.46 -8.96 18.79
N ILE A 108 -6.01 -7.77 18.53
CA ILE A 108 -5.34 -6.51 18.86
C ILE A 108 -5.18 -6.34 20.39
N THR A 109 -6.15 -6.79 21.21
CA THR A 109 -6.04 -6.73 22.68
C THR A 109 -5.30 -7.92 23.30
N GLY A 110 -4.75 -8.84 22.50
CA GLY A 110 -3.98 -9.97 23.02
C GLY A 110 -4.83 -10.99 23.79
N ASN A 111 -6.15 -10.98 23.66
CA ASN A 111 -7.06 -11.84 24.39
C ASN A 111 -7.22 -13.21 23.72
N LYS A 112 -6.26 -14.10 23.97
CA LYS A 112 -6.24 -15.48 23.43
C LYS A 112 -7.46 -16.33 23.80
N SER A 113 -8.16 -16.00 24.89
CA SER A 113 -9.36 -16.73 25.31
C SER A 113 -10.63 -16.29 24.58
N ALA A 114 -10.61 -15.11 23.96
CA ALA A 114 -11.75 -14.54 23.25
C ALA A 114 -11.75 -14.82 21.74
N VAL A 115 -10.61 -15.26 21.17
CA VAL A 115 -10.56 -15.68 19.77
C VAL A 115 -11.26 -17.03 19.56
N SER A 116 -11.93 -17.17 18.43
CA SER A 116 -12.60 -18.39 18.00
C SER A 116 -12.16 -18.77 16.58
N GLY A 117 -11.84 -20.04 16.35
CA GLY A 117 -11.27 -20.49 15.09
C GLY A 117 -9.84 -19.97 14.85
N GLY A 118 -9.40 -19.99 13.59
CA GLY A 118 -8.02 -19.70 13.22
C GLY A 118 -7.00 -20.61 13.93
N ASN A 119 -5.76 -20.14 14.01
CA ASN A 119 -4.71 -20.81 14.78
C ASN A 119 -4.53 -20.29 16.23
N GLY A 120 -5.36 -19.33 16.64
CA GLY A 120 -5.36 -18.76 17.99
C GLY A 120 -4.20 -17.81 18.29
N ARG A 121 -3.44 -17.35 17.30
CA ARG A 121 -2.41 -16.32 17.48
C ARG A 121 -3.06 -14.97 17.73
N VAL A 122 -2.57 -14.28 18.75
CA VAL A 122 -2.98 -12.92 19.11
C VAL A 122 -1.72 -12.07 19.28
N LEU A 123 -1.89 -10.76 19.40
CA LEU A 123 -0.78 -9.87 19.67
C LEU A 123 -0.17 -10.18 21.05
N GLU A 124 1.14 -10.43 21.10
CA GLU A 124 1.88 -10.71 22.34
C GLU A 124 2.98 -9.65 22.58
N SER A 125 2.79 -8.43 22.05
CA SER A 125 3.72 -7.32 22.20
C SER A 125 3.72 -6.73 23.61
N ASN A 126 4.74 -5.93 23.93
CA ASN A 126 4.91 -5.29 25.24
C ASN A 126 5.34 -3.82 25.14
N ALA A 127 5.45 -3.16 26.28
CA ALA A 127 5.79 -1.73 26.44
C ALA A 127 7.09 -1.26 25.76
N THR A 128 7.96 -2.17 25.31
CA THR A 128 9.23 -1.84 24.63
C THR A 128 9.21 -2.06 23.12
N GLU A 129 8.15 -2.68 22.61
CA GLU A 129 8.04 -3.13 21.22
C GLU A 129 7.08 -2.24 20.42
N ASN A 130 7.30 -2.13 19.11
CA ASN A 130 6.41 -1.38 18.22
C ASN A 130 5.35 -2.29 17.61
N VAL A 131 4.18 -1.71 17.37
CA VAL A 131 3.06 -2.39 16.69
C VAL A 131 2.69 -1.65 15.42
N PHE A 132 2.54 -2.40 14.32
CA PHE A 132 1.97 -1.90 13.08
C PHE A 132 0.66 -2.62 12.78
N ILE A 133 -0.43 -1.89 12.56
CA ILE A 133 -1.70 -2.45 12.14
C ILE A 133 -2.02 -1.91 10.75
N ASN A 134 -2.33 -2.79 9.81
CA ASN A 134 -2.87 -2.41 8.51
C ASN A 134 -4.23 -3.08 8.30
N PHE A 135 -5.24 -2.26 8.06
CA PHE A 135 -6.58 -2.69 7.71
C PHE A 135 -6.91 -2.22 6.29
N VAL A 136 -7.47 -3.11 5.48
CA VAL A 136 -7.84 -2.86 4.09
C VAL A 136 -9.23 -3.45 3.82
N ASP A 137 -10.23 -2.59 3.62
CA ASP A 137 -11.58 -2.99 3.19
C ASP A 137 -12.42 -1.77 2.76
N HIS A 138 -13.73 -1.95 2.63
CA HIS A 138 -14.75 -0.93 2.67
C HIS A 138 -14.88 -0.29 4.05
N GLY A 139 -15.44 0.91 4.05
CA GLY A 139 -15.84 1.62 5.24
C GLY A 139 -17.10 2.43 5.02
N SER A 140 -17.54 3.08 6.07
CA SER A 140 -18.60 4.07 6.08
C SER A 140 -18.36 5.03 7.24
N THR A 141 -19.20 6.04 7.41
CA THR A 141 -19.06 6.99 8.52
C THR A 141 -19.10 6.26 9.88
N GLY A 142 -17.95 6.26 10.57
CA GLY A 142 -17.78 5.66 11.89
C GLY A 142 -17.80 4.13 11.90
N LEU A 143 -17.57 3.48 10.75
CA LEU A 143 -17.59 2.02 10.62
C LEU A 143 -16.57 1.52 9.60
N ILE A 144 -15.85 0.45 9.94
CA ILE A 144 -15.09 -0.36 8.97
C ILE A 144 -15.77 -1.70 8.76
N ALA A 145 -15.71 -2.18 7.52
CA ALA A 145 -16.36 -3.41 7.15
C ALA A 145 -15.59 -4.65 7.62
N PHE A 146 -16.38 -5.67 7.87
CA PHE A 146 -16.05 -7.06 8.05
C PHE A 146 -17.36 -7.76 7.63
N PRO A 147 -17.45 -9.09 7.54
CA PRO A 147 -18.75 -9.76 7.32
C PRO A 147 -19.84 -9.34 8.34
N HIS A 148 -19.41 -8.88 9.52
CA HIS A 148 -20.17 -8.02 10.44
C HIS A 148 -19.29 -6.81 10.76
N GLY A 149 -19.72 -5.55 10.67
CA GLY A 149 -18.80 -4.40 10.79
C GLY A 149 -18.27 -4.09 12.20
N ILE A 150 -17.28 -3.20 12.28
CA ILE A 150 -16.71 -2.63 13.53
C ILE A 150 -16.97 -1.14 13.59
N THR A 151 -17.49 -0.64 14.71
CA THR A 151 -17.68 0.81 14.88
C THR A 151 -16.41 1.52 15.33
N ALA A 152 -16.31 2.82 15.08
CA ALA A 152 -15.23 3.68 15.59
C ALA A 152 -15.10 3.61 17.12
N LYS A 153 -16.23 3.45 17.83
CA LYS A 153 -16.25 3.28 19.29
C LYS A 153 -15.58 1.97 19.73
N ASP A 154 -15.89 0.87 19.06
CA ASP A 154 -15.33 -0.45 19.41
C ASP A 154 -13.82 -0.47 19.19
N LEU A 155 -13.36 0.06 18.04
CA LEU A 155 -11.93 0.16 17.73
C LEU A 155 -11.20 1.09 18.72
N ASN A 156 -11.76 2.28 19.01
CA ASN A 156 -11.14 3.21 19.94
C ASN A 156 -11.04 2.63 21.37
N ASN A 157 -12.05 1.88 21.81
CA ASN A 157 -12.00 1.20 23.11
C ASN A 157 -10.89 0.14 23.15
N ALA A 158 -10.71 -0.63 22.08
CA ALA A 158 -9.65 -1.62 22.01
C ALA A 158 -8.26 -0.98 21.98
N LEU A 159 -8.05 0.09 21.19
CA LEU A 159 -6.78 0.84 21.19
C LEU A 159 -6.46 1.42 22.58
N LYS A 160 -7.48 1.90 23.30
CA LYS A 160 -7.35 2.36 24.68
C LYS A 160 -7.00 1.22 25.63
N GLU A 161 -7.65 0.07 25.51
CA GLU A 161 -7.32 -1.12 26.30
C GLU A 161 -5.87 -1.56 26.09
N MET A 162 -5.38 -1.55 24.85
CA MET A 162 -3.98 -1.86 24.54
C MET A 162 -3.01 -0.88 25.21
N PHE A 163 -3.33 0.43 25.20
CA PHE A 163 -2.53 1.46 25.86
C PHE A 163 -2.51 1.27 27.39
N ASP A 164 -3.69 1.09 27.99
CA ASP A 164 -3.84 0.92 29.45
C ASP A 164 -3.12 -0.37 29.93
N ASN A 165 -3.06 -1.41 29.09
CA ASN A 165 -2.34 -2.66 29.35
C ASN A 165 -0.85 -2.64 28.94
N GLN A 166 -0.30 -1.50 28.53
CA GLN A 166 1.11 -1.33 28.14
C GLN A 166 1.57 -2.31 27.05
N MET A 167 0.72 -2.54 26.04
CA MET A 167 0.98 -3.54 25.00
C MET A 167 1.96 -3.08 23.92
N TYR A 168 2.40 -1.82 23.93
CA TYR A 168 3.35 -1.28 22.94
C TYR A 168 4.13 -0.09 23.48
N ARG A 169 5.28 0.19 22.87
CA ARG A 169 5.97 1.48 22.96
C ARG A 169 5.19 2.53 22.19
N ASN A 170 5.04 2.29 20.88
CA ASN A 170 4.28 3.10 19.93
C ASN A 170 3.51 2.16 18.99
N LEU A 171 2.32 2.60 18.57
CA LEU A 171 1.49 1.89 17.58
C LEU A 171 1.28 2.78 16.35
N VAL A 172 1.47 2.21 15.16
CA VAL A 172 1.11 2.84 13.88
C VAL A 172 -0.02 2.07 13.22
N PHE A 173 -1.09 2.77 12.82
CA PHE A 173 -2.25 2.17 12.18
C PHE A 173 -2.47 2.78 10.78
N TYR A 174 -2.39 1.97 9.72
CA TYR A 174 -2.73 2.36 8.35
C TYR A 174 -4.08 1.77 7.94
N MET A 175 -5.03 2.62 7.58
CA MET A 175 -6.40 2.22 7.26
C MET A 175 -6.78 2.62 5.83
N GLU A 176 -6.92 1.61 4.97
CA GLU A 176 -7.53 1.72 3.65
C GLU A 176 -9.02 1.39 3.76
N ALA A 177 -9.86 2.42 3.65
CA ALA A 177 -11.32 2.31 3.60
C ALA A 177 -11.97 3.65 3.23
N CYS A 178 -13.18 3.57 2.65
CA CYS A 178 -14.08 4.71 2.49
C CYS A 178 -14.39 5.35 3.86
N GLU A 179 -14.43 6.68 3.88
CA GLU A 179 -14.68 7.49 5.06
C GLU A 179 -13.76 7.16 6.26
N SER A 180 -12.59 6.55 6.03
CA SER A 180 -11.69 6.04 7.08
C SER A 180 -11.26 7.11 8.09
N GLY A 181 -11.18 8.38 7.69
CA GLY A 181 -10.94 9.49 8.62
C GLY A 181 -11.97 9.60 9.75
N SER A 182 -13.21 9.18 9.50
CA SER A 182 -14.32 9.21 10.47
C SER A 182 -14.14 8.21 11.63
N MET A 183 -13.22 7.25 11.50
CA MET A 183 -12.88 6.31 12.58
C MET A 183 -12.05 6.95 13.69
N PHE A 184 -11.40 8.09 13.42
CA PHE A 184 -10.41 8.70 14.32
C PHE A 184 -10.63 10.20 14.57
N GLU A 185 -11.26 10.91 13.62
CA GLU A 185 -11.52 12.34 13.72
C GLU A 185 -12.34 12.67 14.98
N ASN A 186 -11.76 13.49 15.87
CA ASN A 186 -12.33 13.84 17.18
C ASN A 186 -12.62 12.64 18.12
N ILE A 187 -12.02 11.48 17.85
CA ILE A 187 -12.18 10.25 18.63
C ILE A 187 -10.85 9.83 19.26
N LEU A 188 -9.79 9.70 18.45
CA LEU A 188 -8.49 9.22 18.92
C LEU A 188 -7.77 10.29 19.74
N GLN A 189 -7.33 9.92 20.94
CA GLN A 189 -6.59 10.81 21.84
C GLN A 189 -5.09 10.89 21.46
N ASN A 190 -4.51 12.08 21.53
CA ASN A 190 -3.13 12.33 21.12
C ASN A 190 -2.06 11.84 22.13
N ASP A 191 -2.46 11.39 23.32
CA ASP A 191 -1.60 10.94 24.42
C ASP A 191 -1.67 9.41 24.65
N THR A 192 -1.98 8.66 23.60
CA THR A 192 -2.10 7.19 23.60
C THR A 192 -0.93 6.47 22.93
N ASN A 193 0.11 7.19 22.51
CA ASN A 193 1.22 6.66 21.69
C ASN A 193 0.73 5.91 20.42
N VAL A 194 -0.40 6.34 19.86
CA VAL A 194 -0.94 5.83 18.59
C VAL A 194 -0.80 6.90 17.52
N TYR A 195 -0.27 6.55 16.36
CA TYR A 195 -0.28 7.37 15.15
C TYR A 195 -1.04 6.66 14.04
N VAL A 196 -1.97 7.37 13.39
CA VAL A 196 -2.84 6.79 12.37
C VAL A 196 -2.69 7.53 11.07
N VAL A 197 -2.73 6.79 9.95
CA VAL A 197 -2.89 7.34 8.60
C VAL A 197 -4.07 6.65 7.91
N THR A 198 -4.94 7.44 7.29
CA THR A 198 -6.16 6.94 6.63
C THR A 198 -6.15 7.30 5.15
N ALA A 199 -6.71 6.41 4.31
CA ALA A 199 -6.78 6.60 2.87
C ALA A 199 -7.65 7.78 2.44
N ALA A 200 -8.68 8.10 3.23
CA ALA A 200 -9.67 9.13 2.94
C ALA A 200 -9.99 9.98 4.17
N ASN A 201 -10.56 11.17 3.95
CA ASN A 201 -11.16 11.96 5.03
C ASN A 201 -12.49 11.33 5.52
N ALA A 202 -13.19 11.98 6.45
CA ALA A 202 -14.40 11.44 7.06
C ALA A 202 -15.66 11.44 6.17
N SER A 203 -15.60 11.92 4.92
CA SER A 203 -16.78 12.20 4.09
C SER A 203 -16.61 11.83 2.62
N GLU A 204 -15.58 11.05 2.28
CA GLU A 204 -15.32 10.62 0.90
C GLU A 204 -14.88 9.15 0.87
N SER A 205 -15.05 8.53 -0.29
CA SER A 205 -14.58 7.17 -0.55
C SER A 205 -13.06 7.12 -0.75
N SER A 206 -12.47 5.96 -0.49
CA SER A 206 -11.16 5.61 -1.04
C SER A 206 -11.32 4.93 -2.41
N TYR A 207 -10.22 4.67 -3.10
CA TYR A 207 -10.27 4.31 -4.52
C TYR A 207 -9.46 3.05 -4.82
N ALA A 208 -10.10 2.11 -5.51
CA ALA A 208 -9.45 0.99 -6.13
C ALA A 208 -8.42 1.45 -7.18
N TYR A 209 -7.41 0.62 -7.42
CA TYR A 209 -6.29 0.88 -8.32
C TYR A 209 -5.97 -0.33 -9.19
N TYR A 210 -5.29 -0.09 -10.31
CA TYR A 210 -4.98 -1.11 -11.31
C TYR A 210 -6.20 -1.91 -11.82
N CYS A 211 -7.32 -1.22 -12.07
CA CYS A 211 -8.53 -1.81 -12.63
C CYS A 211 -8.37 -2.19 -14.11
N ASP A 212 -7.63 -1.39 -14.88
CA ASP A 212 -7.31 -1.67 -16.29
C ASP A 212 -6.00 -2.47 -16.42
N ASN A 213 -5.93 -3.64 -15.78
CA ASN A 213 -4.67 -4.39 -15.63
C ASN A 213 -4.30 -5.29 -16.82
N ASN A 214 -5.15 -5.46 -17.84
CA ASN A 214 -4.96 -6.37 -18.99
C ASN A 214 -4.84 -7.89 -18.69
N MET A 215 -5.08 -8.31 -17.46
CA MET A 215 -4.94 -9.71 -17.01
C MET A 215 -6.27 -10.46 -16.87
N ASP A 216 -7.39 -9.83 -17.24
CA ASP A 216 -8.76 -10.35 -16.98
C ASP A 216 -9.03 -10.58 -15.49
N LEU A 217 -8.51 -9.67 -14.66
CA LEU A 217 -8.69 -9.65 -13.21
C LEU A 217 -9.44 -8.37 -12.80
N PRO A 218 -10.15 -8.39 -11.66
CA PRO A 218 -10.65 -7.16 -11.02
C PRO A 218 -9.51 -6.18 -10.71
N CYS A 219 -9.84 -5.02 -10.13
CA CYS A 219 -8.82 -4.11 -9.60
C CYS A 219 -7.85 -4.86 -8.66
N LEU A 220 -6.54 -4.63 -8.83
CA LEU A 220 -5.50 -5.46 -8.19
C LEU A 220 -5.04 -4.93 -6.82
N GLY A 221 -5.35 -3.68 -6.50
CA GLY A 221 -5.01 -3.07 -5.21
C GLY A 221 -5.84 -1.82 -4.97
N ASP A 222 -5.59 -1.14 -3.87
CA ASP A 222 -6.20 0.15 -3.57
C ASP A 222 -5.15 1.27 -3.60
N LEU A 223 -5.56 2.46 -4.03
CA LEU A 223 -4.62 3.53 -4.39
C LEU A 223 -3.76 3.93 -3.20
N PHE A 224 -4.33 4.13 -2.01
CA PHE A 224 -3.52 4.48 -0.84
C PHE A 224 -2.65 3.31 -0.41
N SER A 225 -3.18 2.09 -0.40
CA SER A 225 -2.43 0.86 -0.10
C SER A 225 -1.18 0.72 -0.97
N VAL A 226 -1.35 0.77 -2.30
CA VAL A 226 -0.24 0.65 -3.26
C VAL A 226 0.79 1.75 -3.04
N MET A 227 0.35 3.00 -2.81
CA MET A 227 1.27 4.14 -2.68
C MET A 227 2.14 4.06 -1.43
N TRP A 228 1.61 3.64 -0.27
CA TRP A 228 2.46 3.54 0.94
C TRP A 228 3.44 2.37 0.84
N MET A 229 3.06 1.27 0.16
CA MET A 229 3.93 0.11 -0.05
C MET A 229 5.10 0.38 -1.01
N GLU A 230 5.10 1.48 -1.76
CA GLU A 230 6.20 1.88 -2.64
C GLU A 230 7.33 2.67 -1.91
N ASP A 231 7.01 3.41 -0.84
CA ASP A 231 7.98 4.22 -0.08
C ASP A 231 8.09 3.79 1.37
N THR A 232 9.18 3.13 1.76
CA THR A 232 9.38 2.59 3.11
C THR A 232 10.67 3.08 3.79
N GLU A 233 11.39 4.00 3.16
CA GLU A 233 12.76 4.38 3.56
C GLU A 233 12.82 5.71 4.30
N THR A 234 11.68 6.38 4.47
CA THR A 234 11.59 7.74 4.98
C THR A 234 11.07 7.75 6.43
N SER A 235 10.85 8.92 7.02
CA SER A 235 10.07 9.00 8.25
C SER A 235 8.58 8.86 7.95
N LEU A 236 7.78 8.43 8.93
CA LEU A 236 6.33 8.30 8.77
C LEU A 236 5.67 9.57 8.22
N TYR A 237 6.13 10.75 8.63
CA TYR A 237 5.63 12.03 8.12
C TYR A 237 6.03 12.29 6.65
N GLN A 238 7.21 11.87 6.23
CA GLN A 238 7.64 12.01 4.84
C GLN A 238 6.88 11.02 3.95
N GLN A 239 6.73 9.77 4.38
CA GLN A 239 5.88 8.78 3.72
C GLN A 239 4.45 9.32 3.61
N PHE A 240 3.87 9.84 4.69
CA PHE A 240 2.54 10.48 4.68
C PHE A 240 2.44 11.58 3.62
N LYS A 241 3.41 12.49 3.52
CA LYS A 241 3.37 13.56 2.50
C LYS A 241 3.46 13.02 1.07
N ILE A 242 4.28 11.99 0.85
CA ILE A 242 4.41 11.34 -0.45
C ILE A 242 3.10 10.66 -0.81
N VAL A 243 2.59 9.80 0.07
CA VAL A 243 1.34 9.07 -0.11
C VAL A 243 0.17 10.02 -0.30
N LYS A 244 0.06 11.09 0.51
CA LYS A 244 -0.97 12.13 0.35
C LYS A 244 -0.94 12.83 -1.01
N LYS A 245 0.25 12.99 -1.60
CA LYS A 245 0.41 13.62 -2.91
C LYS A 245 0.06 12.65 -4.04
N GLU A 246 0.47 11.39 -3.93
CA GLU A 246 0.31 10.40 -5.00
C GLU A 246 -1.09 9.73 -4.96
N THR A 247 -1.72 9.62 -3.78
CA THR A 247 -3.14 9.28 -3.61
C THR A 247 -4.01 10.50 -3.93
N ASN A 248 -4.14 10.82 -5.21
CA ASN A 248 -4.74 12.06 -5.68
C ASN A 248 -6.27 12.01 -5.89
N LEU A 249 -6.93 10.89 -5.56
CA LEU A 249 -8.38 10.73 -5.70
C LEU A 249 -9.13 10.91 -4.36
N SER A 250 -8.41 10.92 -3.24
CA SER A 250 -8.93 11.15 -1.89
C SER A 250 -7.94 12.00 -1.08
N HIS A 251 -8.34 12.44 0.10
CA HIS A 251 -7.52 13.18 1.04
C HIS A 251 -6.98 12.23 2.11
N VAL A 252 -5.72 11.83 1.95
CA VAL A 252 -5.02 11.08 3.00
C VAL A 252 -4.90 11.95 4.25
N MET A 253 -5.34 11.41 5.38
CA MET A 253 -5.35 12.08 6.68
C MET A 253 -4.44 11.35 7.67
N HIS A 254 -4.07 12.06 8.74
CA HIS A 254 -3.35 11.45 9.85
C HIS A 254 -3.85 11.97 11.20
N TYR A 255 -3.76 11.16 12.24
CA TYR A 255 -4.37 11.42 13.55
C TYR A 255 -3.47 10.89 14.69
N GLY A 256 -3.80 11.26 15.93
CA GLY A 256 -3.12 10.77 17.13
C GLY A 256 -1.80 11.51 17.44
N ASP A 257 -0.87 10.82 18.09
CA ASP A 257 0.40 11.41 18.55
C ASP A 257 1.32 11.73 17.37
N GLN A 258 1.36 13.02 17.02
CA GLN A 258 2.17 13.54 15.93
C GLN A 258 3.69 13.43 16.16
N LYS A 259 4.14 13.18 17.39
CA LYS A 259 5.58 12.98 17.67
C LYS A 259 6.08 11.70 17.00
N ILE A 260 5.26 10.66 16.97
CA ILE A 260 5.57 9.38 16.34
C ILE A 260 5.83 9.57 14.84
N SER A 261 5.15 10.52 14.18
CA SER A 261 5.33 10.77 12.74
C SER A 261 6.78 11.13 12.35
N GLN A 262 7.61 11.56 13.30
CA GLN A 262 9.02 11.88 13.06
C GLN A 262 9.92 10.63 13.07
N GLU A 263 9.43 9.49 13.56
CA GLU A 263 10.17 8.23 13.58
C GLU A 263 10.29 7.62 12.17
N PRO A 264 11.36 6.87 11.89
CA PRO A 264 11.53 6.15 10.63
C PRO A 264 10.41 5.13 10.40
N VAL A 265 9.96 4.98 9.14
CA VAL A 265 9.01 3.92 8.74
C VAL A 265 9.53 2.54 9.13
N GLY A 266 10.85 2.33 9.04
CA GLY A 266 11.47 1.04 9.34
C GLY A 266 11.33 0.57 10.79
N GLU A 267 11.04 1.46 11.74
CA GLU A 267 10.71 1.10 13.13
C GLU A 267 9.35 0.38 13.27
N TYR A 268 8.52 0.40 12.22
CA TYR A 268 7.17 -0.18 12.20
C TYR A 268 6.96 -1.16 11.04
N GLN A 269 7.65 -0.95 9.92
CA GLN A 269 7.51 -1.76 8.70
C GLN A 269 8.77 -2.60 8.39
N GLY A 270 9.72 -2.64 9.32
CA GLY A 270 11.01 -3.30 9.16
C GLY A 270 12.01 -2.47 8.37
N TRP A 271 13.28 -2.83 8.48
CA TRP A 271 14.38 -2.16 7.81
C TRP A 271 14.78 -2.92 6.55
N MET A 272 14.63 -2.26 5.40
CA MET A 272 15.05 -2.82 4.12
C MET A 272 16.53 -3.21 4.18
N ASN A 273 16.85 -4.46 3.85
CA ASN A 273 18.23 -4.91 3.99
C ASN A 273 19.14 -4.20 2.96
N PRO A 274 20.46 -4.07 3.22
CA PRO A 274 21.36 -3.34 2.34
C PRO A 274 21.34 -3.82 0.87
N HIS A 275 21.07 -5.10 0.65
CA HIS A 275 20.97 -5.66 -0.70
C HIS A 275 19.69 -5.17 -1.41
N GLN A 276 18.54 -5.18 -0.74
CA GLN A 276 17.28 -4.67 -1.27
C GLN A 276 17.36 -3.16 -1.52
N LEU A 277 17.92 -2.40 -0.58
CA LEU A 277 18.23 -0.98 -0.74
C LEU A 277 19.02 -0.70 -2.02
N ARG A 278 20.04 -1.52 -2.30
CA ARG A 278 20.84 -1.41 -3.53
C ARG A 278 20.01 -1.73 -4.78
N LYS A 279 19.19 -2.79 -4.75
CA LYS A 279 18.27 -3.14 -5.86
C LYS A 279 17.25 -2.02 -6.11
N LYS A 280 16.66 -1.43 -5.07
CA LYS A 280 15.73 -0.31 -5.16
C LYS A 280 16.41 0.92 -5.78
N LYS A 281 17.62 1.28 -5.32
CA LYS A 281 18.41 2.36 -5.93
C LYS A 281 18.68 2.12 -7.43
N VAL A 282 19.02 0.89 -7.81
CA VAL A 282 19.20 0.53 -9.23
C VAL A 282 17.90 0.69 -10.03
N ARG A 283 16.76 0.20 -9.50
CA ARG A 283 15.43 0.40 -10.12
C ARG A 283 15.10 1.89 -10.29
N ILE A 284 15.34 2.71 -9.26
CA ILE A 284 15.12 4.16 -9.31
C ILE A 284 16.00 4.81 -10.39
N VAL A 285 17.28 4.46 -10.45
CA VAL A 285 18.18 4.97 -11.50
C VAL A 285 17.71 4.54 -12.89
N GLN A 286 17.30 3.28 -13.07
CA GLN A 286 16.73 2.80 -14.33
C GLN A 286 15.44 3.54 -14.70
N PHE A 287 14.57 3.83 -13.72
CA PHE A 287 13.37 4.64 -13.93
C PHE A 287 13.71 6.05 -14.41
N PHE A 288 14.66 6.74 -13.78
CA PHE A 288 15.11 8.06 -14.23
C PHE A 288 15.74 8.02 -15.63
N ILE A 289 16.53 6.99 -15.96
CA ILE A 289 17.09 6.82 -17.31
C ILE A 289 15.97 6.61 -18.33
N LYS A 290 14.98 5.75 -18.05
CA LYS A 290 13.83 5.54 -18.94
C LYS A 290 13.02 6.82 -19.12
N ARG A 291 12.78 7.58 -18.04
CA ARG A 291 12.07 8.87 -18.09
C ARG A 291 12.83 9.92 -18.89
N LEU A 292 14.16 10.00 -18.76
CA LEU A 292 15.00 10.89 -19.56
C LEU A 292 14.96 10.51 -21.03
N TYR A 293 15.13 9.23 -21.35
CA TYR A 293 15.02 8.72 -22.71
C TYR A 293 13.67 9.08 -23.33
N LEU A 294 12.59 8.89 -22.56
CA LEU A 294 11.25 9.19 -23.02
C LEU A 294 11.02 10.68 -23.28
N ASN A 295 11.42 11.54 -22.36
CA ASN A 295 11.32 13.00 -22.55
C ASN A 295 12.12 13.45 -23.77
N GLN A 296 13.31 12.87 -23.97
CA GLN A 296 14.14 13.17 -25.13
C GLN A 296 13.49 12.69 -26.43
N PHE A 297 12.95 11.47 -26.45
CA PHE A 297 12.19 10.95 -27.60
C PHE A 297 11.01 11.84 -27.95
N MET A 298 10.21 12.30 -26.96
CA MET A 298 9.08 13.18 -27.22
C MET A 298 9.51 14.54 -27.76
N ASN A 299 10.59 15.12 -27.23
CA ASN A 299 11.16 16.35 -27.76
C ASN A 299 11.57 16.18 -29.23
N ASP A 300 12.31 15.12 -29.55
CA ASP A 300 12.79 14.84 -30.91
C ASP A 300 11.63 14.55 -31.86
N PHE A 301 10.63 13.80 -31.41
CA PHE A 301 9.41 13.48 -32.18
C PHE A 301 8.64 14.76 -32.53
N ILE A 302 8.41 15.64 -31.56
CA ILE A 302 7.71 16.91 -31.78
C ILE A 302 8.53 17.84 -32.67
N LEU A 303 9.84 17.94 -32.46
CA LEU A 303 10.74 18.74 -33.33
C LEU A 303 10.73 18.24 -34.78
N THR A 304 10.60 16.93 -34.99
CA THR A 304 10.51 16.32 -36.32
C THR A 304 9.17 16.60 -37.00
N LEU A 305 8.07 16.59 -36.24
CA LEU A 305 6.73 16.86 -36.78
C LEU A 305 6.49 18.35 -37.03
N ASP A 306 6.76 19.19 -36.03
CA ASP A 306 6.61 20.65 -36.12
C ASP A 306 7.60 21.37 -35.21
N SER A 307 8.79 21.64 -35.76
CA SER A 307 9.83 22.44 -35.10
C SER A 307 9.37 23.85 -34.71
N SER A 308 8.38 24.43 -35.41
CA SER A 308 7.95 25.81 -35.18
C SER A 308 7.04 25.95 -33.95
N SER A 309 6.27 24.90 -33.64
CA SER A 309 5.39 24.86 -32.46
C SER A 309 5.97 24.07 -31.30
N ALA A 310 7.08 23.36 -31.47
CA ALA A 310 7.63 22.45 -30.47
C ALA A 310 7.73 23.03 -29.06
N ASP A 311 8.23 24.26 -28.94
CA ASP A 311 8.41 24.93 -27.66
C ASP A 311 7.07 25.25 -26.96
N ARG A 312 6.01 25.50 -27.76
CA ARG A 312 4.64 25.70 -27.27
C ARG A 312 4.03 24.37 -26.84
N LEU A 313 4.21 23.31 -27.64
CA LEU A 313 3.64 21.99 -27.40
C LEU A 313 4.27 21.31 -26.17
N LEU A 314 5.57 21.50 -25.95
CA LEU A 314 6.30 20.92 -24.82
C LEU A 314 6.04 21.63 -23.48
N LYS A 315 5.67 22.92 -23.50
CA LYS A 315 5.43 23.71 -22.26
C LYS A 315 4.00 23.63 -21.73
N LYS A 316 3.04 23.22 -22.55
CA LYS A 316 1.62 23.19 -22.16
C LYS A 316 1.21 21.77 -21.80
N ASN A 317 0.68 21.58 -20.59
CA ASN A 317 0.33 20.23 -20.09
C ASN A 317 -0.92 19.62 -20.73
N SER A 318 -1.75 20.40 -21.44
CA SER A 318 -2.87 19.87 -22.21
C SER A 318 -3.44 20.89 -23.20
N PHE A 319 -3.99 20.38 -24.30
CA PHE A 319 -4.85 21.10 -25.24
C PHE A 319 -6.18 20.35 -25.36
N PRO A 320 -7.31 21.05 -25.57
CA PRO A 320 -8.58 20.38 -25.85
C PRO A 320 -8.49 19.61 -27.17
N ILE A 321 -8.97 18.35 -27.17
CA ILE A 321 -9.03 17.51 -28.36
C ILE A 321 -10.13 18.05 -29.28
N ILE A 322 -9.74 18.44 -30.50
CA ILE A 322 -10.64 19.00 -31.52
C ILE A 322 -11.01 17.99 -32.61
N ASP A 323 -10.21 16.95 -32.79
CA ASP A 323 -10.45 15.84 -33.72
C ASP A 323 -10.16 14.52 -33.00
N PHE A 324 -11.24 13.80 -32.66
CA PHE A 324 -11.16 12.56 -31.89
C PHE A 324 -10.63 11.38 -32.72
N ASP A 325 -10.92 11.32 -34.03
CA ASP A 325 -10.51 10.21 -34.90
C ASP A 325 -9.00 10.28 -35.17
N CYS A 326 -8.49 11.50 -35.42
CA CYS A 326 -7.06 11.75 -35.53
C CYS A 326 -6.35 11.38 -34.22
N HIS A 327 -6.89 11.82 -33.08
CA HIS A 327 -6.33 11.54 -31.76
C HIS A 327 -6.26 10.04 -31.45
N ASP A 328 -7.35 9.31 -31.65
CA ASP A 328 -7.39 7.86 -31.42
C ASP A 328 -6.36 7.13 -32.29
N THR A 329 -6.26 7.50 -33.57
CA THR A 329 -5.29 6.91 -34.51
C THR A 329 -3.85 7.13 -34.05
N VAL A 330 -3.50 8.36 -33.66
CA VAL A 330 -2.13 8.70 -33.21
C VAL A 330 -1.80 7.99 -31.91
N VAL A 331 -2.72 7.97 -30.93
CA VAL A 331 -2.50 7.28 -29.66
C VAL A 331 -2.28 5.78 -29.86
N LYS A 332 -3.10 5.13 -30.70
CA LYS A 332 -2.94 3.69 -31.01
C LYS A 332 -1.62 3.42 -31.71
N ALA A 333 -1.25 4.23 -32.71
CA ALA A 333 0.04 4.09 -33.38
C ALA A 333 1.21 4.29 -32.41
N PHE A 334 1.15 5.29 -31.54
CA PHE A 334 2.20 5.52 -30.55
C PHE A 334 2.29 4.37 -29.54
N HIS A 335 1.15 3.81 -29.11
CA HIS A 335 1.10 2.65 -28.25
C HIS A 335 1.76 1.42 -28.90
N GLU A 336 1.43 1.17 -30.17
CA GLU A 336 1.88 0.00 -30.92
C GLU A 336 3.36 0.10 -31.32
N TYR A 337 3.78 1.25 -31.85
CA TYR A 337 5.10 1.41 -32.47
C TYR A 337 6.14 2.08 -31.58
N CYS A 338 5.74 2.83 -30.54
CA CYS A 338 6.66 3.59 -29.69
C CYS A 338 6.70 3.06 -28.26
N PHE A 339 5.67 3.32 -27.46
CA PHE A 339 5.62 2.96 -26.04
C PHE A 339 4.27 2.37 -25.67
N ASN A 340 4.28 1.10 -25.26
CA ASN A 340 3.09 0.47 -24.71
C ASN A 340 2.71 1.15 -23.37
N PHE A 341 1.57 1.85 -23.37
CA PHE A 341 1.05 2.60 -22.22
C PHE A 341 0.64 1.71 -21.04
N GLY A 342 0.32 0.43 -21.28
CA GLY A 342 -0.08 -0.51 -20.22
C GLY A 342 1.10 -1.12 -19.47
N ALA A 343 2.33 -0.98 -19.98
CA ALA A 343 3.50 -1.63 -19.39
C ALA A 343 4.18 -0.82 -18.27
N VAL A 344 3.97 0.50 -18.20
CA VAL A 344 4.65 1.37 -17.22
C VAL A 344 3.78 2.59 -16.88
N SER A 345 3.50 2.85 -15.60
CA SER A 345 2.68 3.99 -15.14
C SER A 345 3.21 5.36 -15.57
N SER A 346 4.53 5.53 -15.71
CA SER A 346 5.12 6.76 -16.25
C SER A 346 4.73 7.04 -17.70
N HIS A 347 4.21 6.04 -18.42
CA HIS A 347 3.72 6.22 -19.78
C HIS A 347 2.35 6.90 -19.84
N LEU A 348 1.57 6.94 -18.75
CA LEU A 348 0.32 7.71 -18.73
C LEU A 348 0.57 9.23 -18.81
N GLN A 349 1.71 9.74 -18.34
CA GLN A 349 2.06 11.16 -18.55
C GLN A 349 2.29 11.49 -20.04
N LEU A 350 2.57 10.51 -20.91
CA LEU A 350 2.66 10.72 -22.36
C LEU A 350 1.32 10.97 -23.02
N TYR A 351 0.21 10.46 -22.46
CA TYR A 351 -1.12 10.74 -23.03
C TYR A 351 -1.32 12.25 -23.19
N ASN A 352 -0.93 13.01 -22.16
CA ASN A 352 -0.99 14.48 -22.17
C ASN A 352 -0.03 15.13 -23.19
N CYS A 353 1.12 14.52 -23.50
CA CYS A 353 2.02 15.04 -24.53
C CYS A 353 1.55 14.71 -25.95
N ILE A 354 0.95 13.54 -26.19
CA ILE A 354 0.38 13.17 -27.50
C ILE A 354 -0.83 14.04 -27.82
N ILE A 355 -1.63 14.39 -26.80
CA ILE A 355 -2.71 15.38 -26.89
C ILE A 355 -2.23 16.71 -27.52
N CYS A 356 -0.95 17.08 -27.36
CA CYS A 356 -0.42 18.34 -27.87
C CYS A 356 -0.17 18.34 -29.39
N ILE A 357 -0.09 17.17 -30.04
CA ILE A 357 0.37 17.07 -31.44
C ILE A 357 -0.75 17.37 -32.46
N ILE A 358 -2.01 17.49 -32.02
CA ILE A 358 -3.19 17.55 -32.92
C ILE A 358 -3.85 18.94 -32.95
N VAL A 359 -3.12 20.00 -32.56
CA VAL A 359 -3.57 21.41 -32.68
C VAL A 359 -2.48 22.28 -33.29
#